data_AF-A0A800ALA6-F1
#
_entry.id   AF-A0A800ALA6-F1
#
_cell.length_a   1.000
_cell.length_b   1.000
_cell.length_c   1.000
_cell.angle_alpha   90.00
_cell.angle_beta   90.00
_cell.angle_gamma   90.00
#
_symmetry.space_group_name_H-M   'P 1'
#
loop_
_entity.id
_entity.type
_entity.pdbx_description
1 polymer ?
#
loop_
_entity_poly.entity_id
_entity_poly.type
_entity_poly.pdbx_seq_one_letter_code
_entity_poly.pdbx_strand_id
1 'polypeptide(L)'
;MLKSSFKILAPFALVLGLEKEAVAQTSPPNPDNFWQATDEYISNKIETKIRQGLTDRLIEAIGSQTLEILAKQIPGVLARTPNQLTIIREALLLSFSSSPLNQGEEEWLRDQDRQLEPLPPREDDFPDVIRWVFEVNQCVATEDQLADAISSRSDARTANIVIVNWGKTPIFLQNYQVISRDPYTYRFIGSEICGASGSESTLTIQLSKAARWLVDQAINEGCDGRGGQMSPDGIFVRDLDGDGQDDLVLMHDGIRCEGTPEISNLCGAKVCEGVVFLRRGGLLDRANSFMGTGLKIGSGRNPTISFLQHDLSEFSFGWDGQNFAKH
;
A
#
# COMPACT_ATOMS: atom_id res chain seq x y z
N MET A 1 -9.08 -68.60 34.81
CA MET A 1 -10.36 -69.33 34.65
C MET A 1 -11.46 -68.31 34.37
N LEU A 2 -12.44 -68.65 33.51
CA LEU A 2 -13.37 -67.79 32.72
C LEU A 2 -12.67 -67.18 31.50
N LYS A 3 -12.65 -67.77 30.28
CA LYS A 3 -13.72 -68.22 29.36
C LYS A 3 -14.77 -67.15 29.08
N SER A 4 -14.71 -66.50 27.91
CA SER A 4 -15.79 -66.60 26.92
C SER A 4 -15.37 -66.08 25.55
N SER A 5 -15.75 -66.84 24.53
CA SER A 5 -15.52 -66.62 23.11
C SER A 5 -16.70 -65.88 22.48
N PHE A 6 -16.47 -65.07 21.46
CA PHE A 6 -17.49 -64.80 20.44
C PHE A 6 -16.85 -64.81 19.05
N LYS A 7 -17.30 -65.76 18.22
CA LYS A 7 -17.15 -65.79 16.76
C LYS A 7 -18.53 -65.49 16.18
N ILE A 8 -18.61 -64.59 15.21
CA ILE A 8 -19.69 -64.56 14.20
C ILE A 8 -19.03 -64.37 12.82
N LEU A 9 -19.59 -65.07 11.84
CA LEU A 9 -19.17 -65.29 10.45
C LEU A 9 -19.46 -64.11 9.51
N ALA A 10 -18.50 -63.83 8.60
CA ALA A 10 -18.54 -63.64 7.12
C ALA A 10 -19.76 -62.98 6.39
N PRO A 11 -19.67 -62.69 5.07
CA PRO A 11 -18.66 -61.95 4.27
C PRO A 11 -19.32 -60.87 3.38
N PHE A 12 -18.56 -59.90 2.86
CA PHE A 12 -18.97 -59.18 1.64
C PHE A 12 -17.76 -58.92 0.74
N ALA A 13 -17.74 -59.64 -0.37
CA ALA A 13 -16.92 -59.31 -1.52
C ALA A 13 -17.57 -58.13 -2.25
N LEU A 14 -16.82 -57.06 -2.48
CA LEU A 14 -17.11 -56.12 -3.55
C LEU A 14 -15.84 -55.90 -4.37
N VAL A 15 -15.99 -56.27 -5.64
CA VAL A 15 -15.05 -56.12 -6.73
C VAL A 15 -14.86 -54.64 -7.04
N LEU A 16 -13.62 -54.15 -7.01
CA LEU A 16 -13.20 -53.02 -7.83
C LEU A 16 -11.83 -53.37 -8.43
N GLY A 17 -11.82 -53.46 -9.75
CA GLY A 17 -10.60 -53.60 -10.54
C GLY A 17 -9.79 -52.31 -10.41
N LEU A 18 -8.58 -52.45 -9.87
CA LEU A 18 -7.52 -51.47 -10.04
C LEU A 18 -6.50 -52.10 -10.99
N GLU A 19 -6.47 -51.56 -12.20
CA GLU A 19 -5.37 -51.77 -13.13
C GLU A 19 -4.08 -51.26 -12.47
N LYS A 20 -3.09 -52.14 -12.47
CA LYS A 20 -1.78 -51.91 -11.88
C LYS A 20 -0.92 -51.26 -12.95
N GLU A 21 -0.98 -49.93 -13.08
CA GLU A 21 0.02 -49.21 -13.86
C GLU A 21 1.37 -49.27 -13.12
N ALA A 22 2.35 -49.85 -13.80
CA ALA A 22 3.72 -49.88 -13.36
C ALA A 22 4.30 -48.46 -13.42
N VAL A 23 4.37 -47.80 -12.28
CA VAL A 23 5.16 -46.57 -12.11
C VAL A 23 6.62 -46.97 -12.22
N ALA A 24 7.22 -46.65 -13.37
CA ALA A 24 8.66 -46.66 -13.56
C ALA A 24 9.28 -45.70 -12.53
N GLN A 25 10.25 -46.20 -11.76
CA GLN A 25 11.08 -45.41 -10.88
C GLN A 25 11.84 -44.36 -11.70
N THR A 26 11.32 -43.14 -11.74
CA THR A 26 12.10 -41.97 -12.13
C THR A 26 12.91 -41.53 -10.93
N SER A 27 14.23 -41.46 -11.12
CA SER A 27 15.17 -40.93 -10.14
C SER A 27 14.70 -39.56 -9.64
N PRO A 28 14.91 -39.23 -8.35
CA PRO A 28 14.52 -37.94 -7.81
C PRO A 28 15.16 -36.80 -8.62
N PRO A 29 14.43 -35.70 -8.90
CA PRO A 29 14.93 -34.60 -9.70
C PRO A 29 16.19 -34.02 -9.07
N ASN A 30 17.22 -33.81 -9.90
CA ASN A 30 18.46 -33.17 -9.49
C ASN A 30 18.15 -31.76 -8.97
N PRO A 31 18.43 -31.43 -7.70
CA PRO A 31 18.15 -30.11 -7.12
C PRO A 31 18.81 -28.95 -7.87
N ASP A 32 19.86 -29.22 -8.66
CA ASP A 32 20.55 -28.21 -9.46
C ASP A 32 19.73 -27.73 -10.68
N ASN A 33 18.77 -28.53 -11.17
CA ASN A 33 17.93 -28.17 -12.32
C ASN A 33 16.71 -27.30 -11.93
N PHE A 34 16.37 -27.24 -10.64
CA PHE A 34 15.24 -26.44 -10.16
C PHE A 34 15.51 -24.94 -10.29
N TRP A 35 16.73 -24.51 -9.95
CA TRP A 35 17.13 -23.12 -10.02
C TRP A 35 17.22 -22.61 -11.46
N GLN A 36 17.75 -23.42 -12.38
CA GLN A 36 17.77 -23.08 -13.81
C GLN A 36 16.35 -22.95 -14.40
N ALA A 37 15.44 -23.87 -14.07
CA ALA A 37 14.06 -23.78 -14.55
C ALA A 37 13.30 -22.57 -13.97
N THR A 38 13.62 -22.18 -12.74
CA THR A 38 13.01 -21.01 -12.08
C THR A 38 13.53 -19.70 -12.67
N ASP A 39 14.84 -19.59 -12.90
CA ASP A 39 15.45 -18.42 -13.54
C ASP A 39 14.97 -18.24 -14.98
N GLU A 40 14.87 -19.33 -15.75
CA GLU A 40 14.38 -19.30 -17.13
C GLU A 40 12.89 -18.89 -17.20
N TYR A 41 12.08 -19.34 -16.24
CA TYR A 41 10.68 -18.94 -16.12
C TYR A 41 10.52 -17.44 -15.77
N ILE A 42 11.30 -16.95 -14.79
CA ILE A 42 11.26 -15.54 -14.37
C ILE A 42 11.75 -14.63 -15.50
N SER A 43 12.84 -15.00 -16.17
CA SER A 43 13.41 -14.22 -17.27
C SER A 43 12.45 -14.12 -18.45
N ASN A 44 11.79 -15.22 -18.83
CA ASN A 44 10.75 -15.22 -19.88
C ASN A 44 9.52 -14.37 -19.50
N LYS A 45 9.10 -14.38 -18.23
CA LYS A 45 7.98 -13.57 -17.74
C LYS A 45 8.29 -12.08 -17.74
N ILE A 46 9.50 -11.69 -17.37
CA ILE A 46 9.95 -10.29 -17.39
C ILE A 46 10.04 -9.79 -18.83
N GLU A 47 10.64 -10.56 -19.73
CA GLU A 47 10.77 -10.17 -21.14
C GLU A 47 9.40 -9.99 -21.81
N THR A 48 8.45 -10.88 -21.53
CA THR A 48 7.09 -10.79 -22.06
C THR A 48 6.36 -9.53 -21.57
N LYS A 49 6.50 -9.18 -20.27
CA LYS A 49 5.88 -7.97 -19.70
C LYS A 49 6.48 -6.68 -20.23
N ILE A 50 7.80 -6.63 -20.43
CA ILE A 50 8.48 -5.47 -21.02
C ILE A 50 8.02 -5.26 -22.46
N ARG A 51 7.90 -6.34 -23.25
CA ARG A 51 7.39 -6.26 -24.63
C ARG A 51 5.93 -5.79 -24.71
N GLN A 52 5.07 -6.24 -23.80
CA GLN A 52 3.67 -5.80 -23.73
C GLN A 52 3.57 -4.32 -23.34
N GLY A 53 4.22 -3.90 -22.26
CA GLY A 53 4.19 -2.50 -21.81
C GLY A 53 4.79 -1.49 -22.80
N LEU A 54 5.80 -1.91 -23.58
CA LEU A 54 6.34 -1.09 -24.67
C LEU A 54 5.38 -0.97 -25.86
N THR A 55 4.61 -2.00 -26.16
CA THR A 55 3.66 -2.00 -27.28
C THR A 55 2.47 -1.07 -26.99
N ASP A 56 1.95 -1.11 -25.77
CA ASP A 56 0.80 -0.29 -25.37
C ASP A 56 1.15 1.21 -25.35
N ARG A 57 2.33 1.56 -24.80
CA ARG A 57 2.84 2.95 -24.81
C ARG A 57 3.14 3.46 -26.22
N LEU A 58 3.56 2.58 -27.13
CA LEU A 58 3.81 2.96 -28.53
C LEU A 58 2.50 3.25 -29.26
N ILE A 59 1.44 2.47 -29.01
CA ILE A 59 0.11 2.66 -29.62
C ILE A 59 -0.50 3.99 -29.14
N GLU A 60 -0.37 4.32 -27.85
CA GLU A 60 -0.86 5.58 -27.27
C GLU A 60 -0.09 6.81 -27.79
N ALA A 61 1.24 6.69 -27.90
CA ALA A 61 2.09 7.74 -28.48
C ALA A 61 1.81 7.99 -29.97
N ILE A 62 1.51 6.92 -30.74
CA ILE A 62 1.15 7.04 -32.16
C ILE A 62 -0.23 7.69 -32.32
N GLY A 63 -1.20 7.36 -31.48
CA GLY A 63 -2.54 7.97 -31.52
C GLY A 63 -2.51 9.48 -31.25
N SER A 64 -1.76 9.90 -30.24
CA SER A 64 -1.63 11.32 -29.88
C SER A 64 -0.83 12.14 -30.91
N GLN A 65 0.27 11.60 -31.45
CA GLN A 65 1.01 12.27 -32.52
C GLN A 65 0.24 12.36 -33.83
N THR A 66 -0.57 11.34 -34.18
CA THR A 66 -1.36 11.35 -35.42
C THR A 66 -2.43 12.45 -35.40
N LEU A 67 -3.07 12.68 -34.23
CA LEU A 67 -4.01 13.78 -34.03
C LEU A 67 -3.32 15.16 -34.13
N GLU A 68 -2.11 15.29 -33.58
CA GLU A 68 -1.34 16.54 -33.65
C GLU A 68 -0.83 16.83 -35.08
N ILE A 69 -0.44 15.80 -35.83
CA ILE A 69 -0.02 15.88 -37.23
C ILE A 69 -1.22 16.21 -38.13
N LEU A 70 -2.39 15.60 -37.90
CA LEU A 70 -3.63 15.95 -38.62
C LEU A 70 -4.04 17.41 -38.38
N ALA A 71 -3.88 17.91 -37.15
CA ALA A 71 -4.11 19.32 -36.82
C ALA A 71 -3.11 20.27 -37.51
N LYS A 72 -1.87 19.83 -37.76
CA LYS A 72 -0.82 20.61 -38.44
C LYS A 72 -0.85 20.51 -39.98
N GLN A 73 -1.33 19.39 -40.55
CA GLN A 73 -1.31 19.13 -42.00
C GLN A 73 -2.53 19.67 -42.76
N ILE A 74 -3.55 20.18 -42.09
CA ILE A 74 -4.66 20.91 -42.73
C ILE A 74 -4.61 22.42 -42.38
N PRO A 75 -3.56 23.18 -42.75
CA PRO A 75 -3.64 24.63 -42.74
C PRO A 75 -4.52 25.09 -43.89
N GLY A 76 -5.74 25.55 -43.58
CA GLY A 76 -6.62 26.20 -44.56
C GLY A 76 -8.11 25.91 -44.45
N VAL A 77 -8.53 24.88 -43.71
CA VAL A 77 -9.97 24.61 -43.51
C VAL A 77 -10.56 25.47 -42.38
N LEU A 78 -9.72 26.05 -41.51
CA LEU A 78 -10.15 26.94 -40.42
C LEU A 78 -9.97 28.44 -40.71
N ALA A 79 -9.67 28.82 -41.96
CA ALA A 79 -9.66 30.21 -42.40
C ALA A 79 -11.04 30.67 -42.92
N ARG A 80 -12.13 30.25 -42.26
CA ARG A 80 -13.47 30.80 -42.49
C ARG A 80 -13.96 31.48 -41.22
N THR A 81 -14.58 32.63 -41.43
CA THR A 81 -14.87 33.71 -40.50
C THR A 81 -15.34 33.25 -39.10
N PRO A 82 -15.09 34.04 -38.03
CA PRO A 82 -15.47 33.72 -36.65
C PRO A 82 -16.94 33.27 -36.48
N ASN A 83 -17.84 33.74 -37.35
CA ASN A 83 -19.24 33.33 -37.34
C ASN A 83 -19.49 31.89 -37.80
N GLN A 84 -18.64 31.28 -38.64
CA GLN A 84 -18.84 29.89 -39.07
C GLN A 84 -18.42 28.87 -38.02
N LEU A 85 -17.42 29.17 -37.18
CA LEU A 85 -17.06 28.29 -36.07
C LEU A 85 -18.16 28.27 -34.99
N THR A 86 -18.80 29.41 -34.73
CA THR A 86 -19.96 29.47 -33.83
C THR A 86 -21.15 28.71 -34.42
N ILE A 87 -21.43 28.86 -35.73
CA ILE A 87 -22.49 28.10 -36.41
C ILE A 87 -22.19 26.60 -36.45
N ILE A 88 -20.95 26.17 -36.69
CA ILE A 88 -20.57 24.76 -36.66
C ILE A 88 -20.66 24.21 -35.23
N ARG A 89 -20.27 24.99 -34.22
CA ARG A 89 -20.38 24.59 -32.81
C ARG A 89 -21.82 24.53 -32.34
N GLU A 90 -22.66 25.49 -32.71
CA GLU A 90 -24.11 25.48 -32.42
C GLU A 90 -24.85 24.42 -33.24
N ALA A 91 -24.48 24.17 -34.49
CA ALA A 91 -25.05 23.10 -35.31
C ALA A 91 -24.64 21.71 -34.80
N LEU A 92 -23.40 21.52 -34.33
CA LEU A 92 -23.00 20.30 -33.63
C LEU A 92 -23.82 20.15 -32.34
N LEU A 93 -23.87 21.17 -31.48
CA LEU A 93 -24.61 21.11 -30.22
C LEU A 93 -26.12 20.86 -30.44
N LEU A 94 -26.73 21.43 -31.48
CA LEU A 94 -28.13 21.19 -31.84
C LEU A 94 -28.36 19.80 -32.43
N SER A 95 -27.39 19.25 -33.20
CA SER A 95 -27.47 17.87 -33.69
C SER A 95 -27.31 16.81 -32.60
N PHE A 96 -26.72 17.16 -31.46
CA PHE A 96 -26.63 16.30 -30.26
C PHE A 96 -27.75 16.57 -29.22
N SER A 97 -28.54 17.63 -29.38
CA SER A 97 -29.53 18.07 -28.38
C SER A 97 -30.97 17.60 -28.63
N SER A 98 -31.28 16.95 -29.77
CA SER A 98 -32.67 16.62 -30.12
C SER A 98 -32.95 15.15 -30.42
N SER A 99 -32.01 14.25 -30.18
CA SER A 99 -32.33 12.82 -30.12
C SER A 99 -32.87 12.51 -28.73
N PRO A 100 -34.09 11.94 -28.58
CA PRO A 100 -34.43 11.33 -27.31
C PRO A 100 -33.35 10.29 -27.03
N LEU A 101 -32.74 10.33 -25.83
CA LEU A 101 -31.81 9.31 -25.34
C LEU A 101 -32.40 7.94 -25.71
N ASN A 102 -31.82 7.31 -26.73
CA ASN A 102 -32.22 5.97 -27.11
C ASN A 102 -31.87 5.08 -25.92
N GLN A 103 -32.72 4.11 -25.58
CA GLN A 103 -32.49 3.17 -24.47
C GLN A 103 -31.08 2.53 -24.49
N GLY A 104 -30.44 2.45 -25.66
CA GLY A 104 -29.06 1.97 -25.80
C GLY A 104 -27.96 2.89 -25.26
N GLU A 105 -28.21 4.20 -25.09
CA GLU A 105 -27.21 5.14 -24.54
C GLU A 105 -27.25 5.15 -23.00
N GLU A 106 -28.43 4.97 -22.39
CA GLU A 106 -28.52 4.64 -20.96
C GLU A 106 -27.91 3.26 -20.65
N GLU A 107 -28.07 2.29 -21.56
CA GLU A 107 -27.43 0.98 -21.41
C GLU A 107 -25.91 1.07 -21.56
N TRP A 108 -25.40 1.89 -22.48
CA TRP A 108 -23.96 2.14 -22.65
C TRP A 108 -23.35 2.89 -21.46
N LEU A 109 -24.03 3.92 -20.93
CA LEU A 109 -23.57 4.62 -19.72
C LEU A 109 -23.62 3.72 -18.47
N ARG A 110 -24.63 2.85 -18.33
CA ARG A 110 -24.67 1.84 -17.27
C ARG A 110 -23.60 0.76 -17.43
N ASP A 111 -23.23 0.42 -18.66
CA ASP A 111 -22.12 -0.52 -18.92
C ASP A 111 -20.76 0.13 -18.69
N GLN A 112 -20.63 1.44 -18.94
CA GLN A 112 -19.42 2.19 -18.63
C GLN A 112 -19.19 2.30 -17.10
N ASP A 113 -20.26 2.52 -16.33
CA ASP A 113 -20.19 2.48 -14.85
C ASP A 113 -19.93 1.05 -14.31
N ARG A 114 -20.43 0.01 -14.98
CA ARG A 114 -20.13 -1.39 -14.62
C ARG A 114 -18.69 -1.81 -14.89
N GLN A 115 -17.99 -1.15 -15.82
CA GLN A 115 -16.56 -1.43 -16.07
C GLN A 115 -15.61 -0.90 -15.00
N LEU A 116 -16.12 -0.17 -13.99
CA LEU A 116 -15.33 0.28 -12.84
C LEU A 116 -15.27 -0.72 -11.68
N GLU A 117 -16.01 -1.84 -11.75
CA GLU A 117 -15.88 -2.88 -10.73
C GLU A 117 -14.52 -3.57 -10.86
N PRO A 118 -13.67 -3.54 -9.81
CA PRO A 118 -12.35 -4.14 -9.88
C PRO A 118 -12.50 -5.65 -10.08
N LEU A 119 -11.87 -6.17 -11.14
CA LEU A 119 -11.87 -7.60 -11.43
C LEU A 119 -11.32 -8.37 -10.23
N PRO A 120 -11.90 -9.53 -9.89
CA PRO A 120 -11.40 -10.34 -8.80
C PRO A 120 -9.94 -10.75 -9.11
N PRO A 121 -9.04 -10.64 -8.13
CA PRO A 121 -7.63 -10.93 -8.32
C PRO A 121 -7.42 -12.44 -8.46
N ARG A 122 -6.20 -12.81 -8.86
CA ARG A 122 -5.80 -14.21 -8.90
C ARG A 122 -5.90 -14.85 -7.52
N GLU A 123 -6.30 -16.12 -7.48
CA GLU A 123 -6.53 -16.85 -6.24
C GLU A 123 -5.28 -16.98 -5.35
N ASP A 124 -4.09 -16.94 -5.96
CA ASP A 124 -2.79 -17.10 -5.28
C ASP A 124 -2.09 -15.79 -4.88
N ASP A 125 -2.67 -14.63 -5.19
CA ASP A 125 -2.09 -13.32 -4.90
C ASP A 125 -2.77 -12.65 -3.69
N PHE A 126 -2.41 -13.06 -2.48
CA PHE A 126 -3.04 -12.54 -1.26
C PHE A 126 -2.93 -11.01 -1.07
N PRO A 127 -1.79 -10.36 -1.37
CA PRO A 127 -1.74 -8.89 -1.39
C PRO A 127 -2.81 -8.26 -2.28
N ASP A 128 -3.03 -8.81 -3.47
CA ASP A 128 -4.04 -8.32 -4.41
C ASP A 128 -5.47 -8.66 -3.94
N VAL A 129 -5.68 -9.81 -3.28
CA VAL A 129 -6.94 -10.14 -2.59
C VAL A 129 -7.28 -9.11 -1.52
N ILE A 130 -6.31 -8.77 -0.66
CA ILE A 130 -6.52 -7.76 0.39
C ILE A 130 -6.89 -6.43 -0.24
N ARG A 131 -6.11 -5.98 -1.24
CA ARG A 131 -6.38 -4.75 -1.99
C ARG A 131 -7.80 -4.75 -2.57
N TRP A 132 -8.17 -5.80 -3.28
CA TRP A 132 -9.49 -5.95 -3.90
C TRP A 132 -10.63 -5.88 -2.89
N VAL A 133 -10.49 -6.51 -1.71
CA VAL A 133 -11.51 -6.44 -0.64
C VAL A 133 -11.77 -4.99 -0.25
N PHE A 134 -10.74 -4.14 -0.13
CA PHE A 134 -10.97 -2.73 0.14
C PHE A 134 -11.66 -2.02 -1.03
N GLU A 135 -11.20 -2.24 -2.26
CA GLU A 135 -11.73 -1.54 -3.44
C GLU A 135 -13.23 -1.84 -3.65
N VAL A 136 -13.70 -3.07 -3.38
CA VAL A 136 -15.13 -3.41 -3.45
C VAL A 136 -15.94 -3.00 -2.22
N ASN A 137 -15.31 -2.67 -1.09
CA ASN A 137 -15.99 -2.27 0.15
C ASN A 137 -15.81 -0.77 0.46
N GLN A 138 -15.84 0.10 -0.56
CA GLN A 138 -15.70 1.56 -0.38
C GLN A 138 -14.45 1.93 0.44
N CYS A 139 -13.36 1.18 0.22
CA CYS A 139 -12.06 1.39 0.82
C CYS A 139 -12.01 1.21 2.33
N VAL A 140 -13.00 0.52 2.89
CA VAL A 140 -13.06 0.16 4.31
C VAL A 140 -13.31 -1.34 4.42
N ALA A 141 -12.52 -2.04 5.22
CA ALA A 141 -12.73 -3.47 5.46
C ALA A 141 -12.48 -3.82 6.92
N THR A 142 -13.26 -4.74 7.46
CA THR A 142 -12.99 -5.37 8.75
C THR A 142 -11.99 -6.50 8.62
N GLU A 143 -11.35 -6.86 9.72
CA GLU A 143 -10.49 -8.04 9.76
C GLU A 143 -11.23 -9.33 9.37
N ASP A 144 -12.50 -9.45 9.78
CA ASP A 144 -13.36 -10.57 9.41
C ASP A 144 -13.60 -10.65 7.90
N GLN A 145 -13.88 -9.51 7.24
CA GLN A 145 -14.05 -9.46 5.78
C GLN A 145 -12.78 -9.88 5.04
N LEU A 146 -11.60 -9.46 5.54
CA LEU A 146 -10.32 -9.90 5.00
C LEU A 146 -10.10 -11.40 5.22
N ALA A 147 -10.44 -11.91 6.40
CA ALA A 147 -10.29 -13.32 6.75
C ALA A 147 -11.19 -14.21 5.90
N ASP A 148 -12.45 -13.82 5.68
CA ASP A 148 -13.40 -14.51 4.82
C ASP A 148 -12.93 -14.53 3.36
N ALA A 149 -12.44 -13.40 2.85
CA ALA A 149 -11.93 -13.32 1.49
C ALA A 149 -10.70 -14.22 1.27
N ILE A 150 -9.78 -14.28 2.23
CA ILE A 150 -8.57 -15.11 2.12
C ILE A 150 -8.91 -16.60 2.36
N SER A 151 -9.79 -16.91 3.31
CA SER A 151 -10.21 -18.29 3.62
C SER A 151 -11.16 -18.90 2.59
N SER A 152 -11.77 -18.11 1.71
CA SER A 152 -12.47 -18.65 0.53
C SER A 152 -11.50 -19.21 -0.52
N ARG A 153 -10.22 -18.81 -0.49
CA ARG A 153 -9.16 -19.18 -1.44
C ARG A 153 -8.08 -20.08 -0.84
N SER A 154 -8.07 -20.20 0.48
CA SER A 154 -7.08 -20.94 1.27
C SER A 154 -7.74 -21.50 2.54
N ASP A 155 -6.98 -22.07 3.48
CA ASP A 155 -7.54 -22.48 4.76
C ASP A 155 -7.54 -21.32 5.79
N ALA A 156 -8.39 -21.44 6.82
CA ALA A 156 -8.52 -20.41 7.87
C ALA A 156 -7.21 -20.12 8.62
N ARG A 157 -6.30 -21.09 8.75
CA ARG A 157 -5.00 -20.86 9.39
C ARG A 157 -4.11 -20.01 8.48
N THR A 158 -4.11 -20.26 7.18
CA THR A 158 -3.42 -19.42 6.19
C THR A 158 -3.95 -17.99 6.20
N ALA A 159 -5.27 -17.80 6.23
CA ALA A 159 -5.88 -16.47 6.32
C ALA A 159 -5.39 -15.66 7.53
N ASN A 160 -5.39 -16.26 8.72
CA ASN A 160 -4.90 -15.61 9.93
C ASN A 160 -3.42 -15.23 9.85
N ILE A 161 -2.56 -16.11 9.30
CA ILE A 161 -1.13 -15.82 9.11
C ILE A 161 -0.93 -14.65 8.16
N VAL A 162 -1.66 -14.63 7.04
CA VAL A 162 -1.57 -13.57 6.03
C VAL A 162 -1.94 -12.22 6.64
N ILE A 163 -3.06 -12.13 7.36
CA ILE A 163 -3.54 -10.87 7.97
C ILE A 163 -2.53 -10.35 9.01
N VAL A 164 -2.06 -11.22 9.91
CA VAL A 164 -1.08 -10.84 10.94
C VAL A 164 0.24 -10.37 10.32
N ASN A 165 0.70 -11.02 9.25
CA ASN A 165 1.93 -10.64 8.57
C ASN A 165 1.74 -9.34 7.78
N TRP A 166 0.61 -9.20 7.08
CA TRP A 166 0.24 -7.99 6.34
C TRP A 166 0.25 -6.76 7.26
N GLY A 167 -0.41 -6.82 8.42
CA GLY A 167 -0.45 -5.73 9.41
C GLY A 167 0.91 -5.36 10.03
N LYS A 168 1.96 -6.18 9.81
CA LYS A 168 3.34 -5.91 10.24
C LYS A 168 4.23 -5.38 9.12
N THR A 169 3.75 -5.36 7.88
CA THR A 169 4.56 -4.85 6.75
C THR A 169 4.71 -3.33 6.87
N PRO A 170 5.87 -2.75 6.46
CA PRO A 170 6.02 -1.30 6.41
C PRO A 170 4.96 -0.62 5.51
N ILE A 171 4.58 -1.30 4.42
CA ILE A 171 3.57 -0.86 3.46
C ILE A 171 2.20 -0.70 4.14
N PHE A 172 1.91 -1.48 5.19
CA PHE A 172 0.64 -1.39 5.90
C PHE A 172 0.42 0.02 6.48
N LEU A 173 1.41 0.58 7.16
CA LEU A 173 1.28 1.90 7.78
C LEU A 173 1.20 3.04 6.75
N GLN A 174 1.77 2.84 5.55
CA GLN A 174 1.75 3.83 4.47
C GLN A 174 0.40 3.86 3.77
N ASN A 175 -0.22 2.69 3.61
CA ASN A 175 -1.37 2.54 2.76
C ASN A 175 -2.67 2.29 3.52
N TYR A 176 -2.63 2.03 4.82
CA TYR A 176 -3.82 1.68 5.59
C TYR A 176 -3.89 2.44 6.92
N GLN A 177 -5.09 2.89 7.25
CA GLN A 177 -5.42 3.56 8.50
C GLN A 177 -6.33 2.67 9.35
N VAL A 178 -6.03 2.50 10.63
CA VAL A 178 -6.93 1.80 11.56
C VAL A 178 -8.06 2.75 11.99
N ILE A 179 -9.30 2.44 11.63
CA ILE A 179 -10.50 3.22 12.00
C ILE A 179 -11.06 2.77 13.35
N SER A 180 -11.17 1.45 13.56
CA SER A 180 -11.68 0.85 14.80
C SER A 180 -10.81 -0.36 15.18
N ARG A 181 -10.81 -0.71 16.47
CA ARG A 181 -10.17 -1.93 17.00
C ARG A 181 -11.18 -2.93 17.56
N ASP A 182 -12.46 -2.58 17.60
CA ASP A 182 -13.55 -3.44 18.06
C ASP A 182 -14.81 -3.23 17.19
N PRO A 183 -15.01 -4.05 16.13
CA PRO A 183 -14.01 -4.96 15.54
C PRO A 183 -12.86 -4.16 14.88
N TYR A 184 -11.74 -4.84 14.58
CA TYR A 184 -10.68 -4.22 13.80
C TYR A 184 -11.20 -3.83 12.41
N THR A 185 -11.15 -2.54 12.12
CA THR A 185 -11.60 -1.94 10.86
C THR A 185 -10.51 -1.06 10.30
N TYR A 186 -10.20 -1.26 9.04
CA TYR A 186 -9.14 -0.58 8.32
C TYR A 186 -9.73 0.27 7.21
N ARG A 187 -9.04 1.35 6.84
CA ARG A 187 -9.26 2.12 5.62
C ARG A 187 -8.04 1.99 4.74
N PHE A 188 -8.21 1.61 3.48
CA PHE A 188 -7.15 1.65 2.50
C PHE A 188 -7.09 3.04 1.87
N ILE A 189 -5.90 3.64 1.82
CA ILE A 189 -5.62 4.97 1.26
C ILE A 189 -4.56 4.92 0.15
N GLY A 190 -4.03 3.73 -0.16
CA GLY A 190 -2.88 3.55 -1.04
C GLY A 190 -3.18 3.20 -2.51
N SER A 191 -4.44 3.07 -2.93
CA SER A 191 -4.78 2.85 -4.35
C SER A 191 -5.42 4.07 -5.00
N GLU A 192 -5.37 4.14 -6.33
CA GLU A 192 -6.08 5.17 -7.10
C GLU A 192 -7.59 5.16 -6.79
N ILE A 193 -8.21 3.98 -6.72
CA ILE A 193 -9.64 3.85 -6.40
C ILE A 193 -9.95 4.38 -4.99
N CYS A 194 -9.09 4.08 -4.03
CA CYS A 194 -9.29 4.43 -2.63
C CYS A 194 -8.70 5.78 -2.19
N GLY A 195 -7.87 6.38 -3.03
CA GLY A 195 -7.27 7.68 -2.85
C GLY A 195 -7.88 8.78 -3.73
N ALA A 196 -8.62 8.45 -4.81
CA ALA A 196 -9.09 9.45 -5.77
C ALA A 196 -10.37 10.20 -5.38
N SER A 197 -11.18 9.69 -4.44
CA SER A 197 -12.50 10.29 -4.13
C SER A 197 -12.47 11.36 -3.02
N GLY A 198 -11.32 11.59 -2.40
CA GLY A 198 -11.01 12.85 -1.73
C GLY A 198 -9.80 13.43 -2.44
N SER A 199 -9.91 14.64 -3.01
CA SER A 199 -8.75 15.36 -3.55
C SER A 199 -7.56 15.15 -2.60
N GLU A 200 -6.41 14.73 -3.12
CA GLU A 200 -5.08 14.71 -2.49
C GLU A 200 -4.95 15.70 -1.32
N SER A 201 -5.58 15.37 -0.21
CA SER A 201 -5.11 15.69 1.10
C SER A 201 -4.31 14.46 1.41
N THR A 202 -3.17 14.32 0.73
CA THR A 202 -1.94 14.07 1.48
C THR A 202 -2.15 14.93 2.73
N LEU A 203 -2.43 14.29 3.87
CA LEU A 203 -2.42 14.98 5.16
C LEU A 203 -0.98 15.45 5.26
N THR A 204 -0.73 16.58 4.59
CA THR A 204 0.52 17.28 4.56
C THR A 204 0.52 17.72 5.99
N ILE A 205 1.23 16.97 6.82
CA ILE A 205 1.35 17.26 8.23
C ILE A 205 1.69 18.75 8.27
N GLN A 206 0.73 19.55 8.71
CA GLN A 206 0.82 21.00 8.60
C GLN A 206 1.82 21.43 9.66
N LEU A 207 3.09 21.35 9.31
CA LEU A 207 4.16 21.67 10.24
C LEU A 207 4.09 23.15 10.56
N SER A 208 4.06 23.44 11.86
CA SER A 208 4.35 24.77 12.37
C SER A 208 5.71 25.25 11.83
N LYS A 209 5.92 26.58 11.76
CA LYS A 209 7.20 27.13 11.29
C LYS A 209 8.40 26.59 12.07
N ALA A 210 8.26 26.43 13.39
CA ALA A 210 9.30 25.85 14.24
C ALA A 210 9.58 24.37 13.89
N ALA A 211 8.53 23.56 13.70
CA ALA A 211 8.69 22.16 13.33
C ALA A 211 9.36 22.00 11.96
N ARG A 212 8.97 22.81 10.97
CA ARG A 212 9.60 22.81 9.64
C ARG A 212 11.09 23.16 9.72
N TRP A 213 11.43 24.19 10.49
CA TRP A 213 12.83 24.58 10.70
C TRP A 213 13.65 23.46 11.35
N LEU A 214 13.09 22.76 12.34
CA LEU A 214 13.76 21.61 12.97
C LEU A 214 13.92 20.42 12.02
N VAL A 215 12.95 20.17 11.13
CA VAL A 215 13.10 19.16 10.07
C VAL A 215 14.24 19.53 9.11
N ASP A 216 14.27 20.78 8.65
CA ASP A 216 15.35 21.28 7.77
C ASP A 216 16.72 21.20 8.47
N GLN A 217 16.77 21.53 9.77
CA GLN A 217 17.98 21.40 10.58
C GLN A 217 18.42 19.93 10.69
N ALA A 218 17.50 19.01 11.02
CA ALA A 218 17.80 17.59 11.14
C ALA A 218 18.32 16.99 9.82
N ILE A 219 17.75 17.40 8.67
CA ILE A 219 18.24 17.03 7.34
C ILE A 219 19.65 17.60 7.12
N ASN A 220 19.86 18.87 7.42
CA ASN A 220 21.15 19.53 7.23
C ASN A 220 22.25 18.86 8.07
N GLU A 221 21.97 18.55 9.33
CA GLU A 221 22.89 17.84 10.23
C GLU A 221 23.12 16.40 9.76
N GLY A 222 22.03 15.66 9.49
CA GLY A 222 22.03 14.28 9.04
C GLY A 222 22.75 14.03 7.72
N CYS A 223 22.81 15.05 6.86
CA CYS A 223 23.39 14.96 5.51
C CYS A 223 24.68 15.77 5.33
N ASP A 224 25.29 16.24 6.41
CA ASP A 224 26.52 17.06 6.37
C ASP A 224 26.39 18.28 5.45
N GLY A 225 25.22 18.93 5.45
CA GLY A 225 24.91 20.11 4.65
C GLY A 225 24.68 19.84 3.16
N ARG A 226 24.70 18.59 2.70
CA ARG A 226 24.49 18.23 1.28
C ARG A 226 23.04 18.34 0.81
N GLY A 227 22.11 18.63 1.72
CA GLY A 227 20.68 18.56 1.44
C GLY A 227 20.15 17.13 1.48
N GLY A 228 18.84 17.00 1.44
CA GLY A 228 18.15 15.73 1.62
C GLY A 228 16.65 15.92 1.79
N GLN A 229 15.98 14.82 2.11
CA GLN A 229 14.55 14.79 2.39
C GLN A 229 14.29 13.98 3.65
N MET A 230 13.28 14.40 4.41
CA MET A 230 12.74 13.64 5.53
C MET A 230 11.44 12.97 5.06
N SER A 231 11.38 11.64 5.17
CA SER A 231 10.13 10.90 4.97
C SER A 231 9.07 11.36 5.97
N PRO A 232 7.78 11.50 5.58
CA PRO A 232 6.71 11.77 6.53
C PRO A 232 6.65 10.77 7.69
N ASP A 233 7.04 9.51 7.46
CA ASP A 233 7.10 8.46 8.49
C ASP A 233 8.18 8.73 9.58
N GLY A 234 9.11 9.66 9.33
CA GLY A 234 10.11 10.12 10.28
C GLY A 234 9.67 11.36 11.09
N ILE A 235 8.45 11.86 10.87
CA ILE A 235 7.94 13.10 11.47
C ILE A 235 6.65 12.80 12.22
N PHE A 236 6.69 12.94 13.55
CA PHE A 236 5.52 12.68 14.39
C PHE A 236 5.12 13.96 15.12
N VAL A 237 3.89 14.41 14.90
CA VAL A 237 3.32 15.61 15.51
C VAL A 237 2.17 15.21 16.42
N ARG A 238 2.31 15.46 17.71
CA ARG A 238 1.34 15.07 18.73
C ARG A 238 1.60 15.79 20.05
N ASP A 239 0.57 16.08 20.83
CA ASP A 239 0.70 16.47 22.25
C ASP A 239 1.27 15.30 23.08
N LEU A 240 2.50 15.44 23.58
CA LEU A 240 3.23 14.42 24.33
C LEU A 240 3.18 14.66 25.84
N ASP A 241 3.00 15.90 26.28
CA ASP A 241 3.02 16.29 27.70
C ASP A 241 1.64 16.65 28.29
N GLY A 242 0.61 16.65 27.45
CA GLY A 242 -0.80 16.79 27.83
C GLY A 242 -1.26 18.23 28.02
N ASP A 243 -0.49 19.20 27.50
CA ASP A 243 -0.76 20.64 27.59
C ASP A 243 -1.74 21.15 26.51
N GLY A 244 -2.14 20.30 25.57
CA GLY A 244 -3.07 20.61 24.49
C GLY A 244 -2.42 21.23 23.25
N GLN A 245 -1.09 21.28 23.18
CA GLN A 245 -0.35 21.76 22.02
C GLN A 245 0.46 20.65 21.36
N ASP A 246 0.64 20.76 20.05
CA ASP A 246 1.41 19.78 19.30
C ASP A 246 2.92 19.91 19.54
N ASP A 247 3.51 18.82 20.03
CA ASP A 247 4.95 18.58 20.12
C ASP A 247 5.48 17.90 18.85
N LEU A 248 6.78 17.60 18.83
CA LEU A 248 7.44 17.01 17.67
C LEU A 248 8.39 15.88 18.09
N VAL A 249 8.31 14.75 17.40
CA VAL A 249 9.37 13.73 17.40
C VAL A 249 9.90 13.58 15.98
N LEU A 250 11.23 13.65 15.84
CA LEU A 250 11.93 13.41 14.59
C LEU A 250 12.73 12.11 14.70
N MET A 251 12.57 11.22 13.72
CA MET A 251 13.35 9.98 13.60
C MET A 251 14.30 10.09 12.42
N HIS A 252 15.60 10.00 12.69
CA HIS A 252 16.62 10.18 11.64
C HIS A 252 16.72 8.99 10.67
N ASP A 253 16.06 7.85 10.94
CA ASP A 253 15.90 6.76 9.98
C ASP A 253 14.99 7.14 8.78
N GLY A 254 14.20 8.20 8.94
CA GLY A 254 13.40 8.81 7.88
C GLY A 254 14.18 9.73 6.93
N ILE A 255 15.43 10.08 7.23
CA ILE A 255 16.23 10.99 6.40
C ILE A 255 16.88 10.24 5.22
N ARG A 256 16.83 10.86 4.04
CA ARG A 256 17.53 10.44 2.82
C ARG A 256 18.36 11.60 2.28
N CYS A 257 19.66 11.41 2.16
CA CYS A 257 20.58 12.45 1.71
C CYS A 257 20.72 12.46 0.18
N GLU A 258 20.86 13.64 -0.41
CA GLU A 258 21.03 13.77 -1.85
C GLU A 258 22.39 13.21 -2.32
N GLY A 259 22.38 12.56 -3.50
CA GLY A 259 23.60 12.08 -4.14
C GLY A 259 24.23 10.83 -3.51
N THR A 260 23.64 10.26 -2.46
CA THR A 260 24.13 9.03 -1.83
C THR A 260 22.98 8.07 -1.50
N PRO A 261 23.16 6.75 -1.66
CA PRO A 261 22.22 5.78 -1.07
C PRO A 261 22.35 5.71 0.47
N GLU A 262 23.23 6.51 1.07
CA GLU A 262 23.50 6.53 2.50
C GLU A 262 22.30 7.09 3.29
N ILE A 263 22.03 6.44 4.42
CA ILE A 263 21.17 6.95 5.49
C ILE A 263 21.87 8.11 6.22
N SER A 264 21.11 8.88 7.00
CA SER A 264 21.66 9.97 7.83
C SER A 264 22.91 9.55 8.60
N ASN A 265 23.90 10.44 8.70
CA ASN A 265 25.10 10.23 9.51
C ASN A 265 24.80 10.16 11.03
N LEU A 266 23.57 10.53 11.44
CA LEU A 266 23.03 10.38 12.78
C LEU A 266 22.45 8.97 13.02
N CYS A 267 22.60 8.08 12.04
CA CYS A 267 22.34 6.66 12.18
C CYS A 267 23.60 5.90 12.57
N GLY A 268 23.48 5.08 13.62
CA GLY A 268 24.45 4.03 13.90
C GLY A 268 24.26 2.82 12.98
N ALA A 269 24.99 1.75 13.24
CA ALA A 269 24.96 0.54 12.40
C ALA A 269 23.59 -0.18 12.36
N LYS A 270 22.67 0.10 13.29
CA LYS A 270 21.37 -0.61 13.42
C LYS A 270 20.18 0.27 13.75
N VAL A 271 20.40 1.41 14.38
CA VAL A 271 19.36 2.31 14.86
C VAL A 271 19.82 3.75 14.62
N CYS A 272 18.86 4.66 14.54
CA CYS A 272 19.13 6.07 14.34
C CYS A 272 18.75 6.88 15.58
N GLU A 273 19.28 8.08 15.69
CA GLU A 273 18.81 9.02 16.71
C GLU A 273 17.34 9.39 16.45
N GLY A 274 16.55 9.38 17.51
CA GLY A 274 15.25 10.02 17.59
C GLY A 274 15.32 11.18 18.58
N VAL A 275 14.74 12.33 18.22
CA VAL A 275 14.76 13.54 19.04
C VAL A 275 13.34 13.98 19.36
N VAL A 276 13.07 14.23 20.64
CA VAL A 276 11.78 14.71 21.14
C VAL A 276 11.90 16.19 21.46
N PHE A 277 10.99 16.99 20.93
CA PHE A 277 10.87 18.42 21.19
C PHE A 277 9.50 18.71 21.79
N LEU A 278 9.48 19.45 22.90
CA LEU A 278 8.24 19.92 23.52
C LEU A 278 7.98 21.38 23.16
N ARG A 279 6.71 21.73 22.96
CA ARG A 279 6.31 23.10 22.64
C ARG A 279 6.34 23.96 23.89
N ARG A 280 7.05 25.09 23.80
CA ARG A 280 7.13 26.11 24.85
C ARG A 280 6.79 27.45 24.24
N GLY A 281 5.49 27.75 24.23
CA GLY A 281 4.94 28.91 23.53
C GLY A 281 5.13 28.81 22.01
N GLY A 282 5.85 29.77 21.42
CA GLY A 282 6.09 29.82 19.98
C GLY A 282 7.22 28.91 19.47
N LEU A 283 7.96 28.26 20.37
CA LEU A 283 9.17 27.50 20.07
C LEU A 283 8.98 26.01 20.42
N LEU A 284 9.88 25.19 19.88
CA LEU A 284 10.01 23.76 20.19
C LEU A 284 11.40 23.55 20.81
N ASP A 285 11.42 23.13 22.08
CA ASP A 285 12.63 22.93 22.85
C ASP A 285 12.96 21.43 22.90
N ARG A 286 14.23 21.06 22.63
CA ARG A 286 14.69 19.67 22.73
C ARG A 286 14.54 19.19 24.17
N ALA A 287 13.67 18.20 24.38
CA ALA A 287 13.36 17.65 25.69
C ALA A 287 14.04 16.30 25.95
N ASN A 288 14.21 15.47 24.92
CA ASN A 288 14.88 14.18 25.05
C ASN A 288 15.49 13.72 23.71
N SER A 289 16.37 12.72 23.75
CA SER A 289 16.85 11.99 22.58
C SER A 289 17.16 10.54 22.92
N PHE A 290 16.97 9.65 21.97
CA PHE A 290 17.18 8.22 22.12
C PHE A 290 17.76 7.61 20.85
N MET A 291 18.31 6.40 20.94
CA MET A 291 18.77 5.62 19.79
C MET A 291 17.80 4.47 19.55
N GLY A 292 17.09 4.47 18.42
CA GLY A 292 16.05 3.50 18.14
C GLY A 292 15.63 3.39 16.67
N THR A 293 14.73 2.46 16.41
CA THR A 293 13.99 2.38 15.13
C THR A 293 12.56 1.90 15.37
N GLY A 294 11.70 2.05 14.38
CA GLY A 294 10.31 1.58 14.44
C GLY A 294 9.50 2.30 15.51
N LEU A 295 9.63 3.63 15.58
CA LEU A 295 8.95 4.46 16.56
C LEU A 295 7.43 4.24 16.50
N LYS A 296 6.82 4.12 17.67
CA LYS A 296 5.37 4.11 17.87
C LYS A 296 5.02 5.09 18.97
N ILE A 297 4.04 5.95 18.71
CA ILE A 297 3.50 6.86 19.71
C ILE A 297 2.10 6.38 20.07
N GLY A 298 1.92 6.00 21.34
CA GLY A 298 0.65 5.51 21.89
C GLY A 298 -0.47 6.54 21.84
N SER A 299 -1.68 6.11 22.16
CA SER A 299 -2.83 7.00 22.33
C SER A 299 -2.91 7.54 23.77
N GLY A 300 -3.67 8.62 23.97
CA GLY A 300 -3.91 9.21 25.28
C GLY A 300 -3.37 10.64 25.40
N ARG A 301 -3.56 11.21 26.60
CA ARG A 301 -3.16 12.58 26.94
C ARG A 301 -1.64 12.71 27.15
N ASN A 302 -1.02 11.69 27.75
CA ASN A 302 0.44 11.57 27.88
C ASN A 302 0.85 10.28 27.17
N PRO A 303 0.95 10.29 25.83
CA PRO A 303 1.20 9.08 25.07
C PRO A 303 2.57 8.49 25.39
N THR A 304 2.63 7.16 25.50
CA THR A 304 3.89 6.44 25.60
C THR A 304 4.59 6.39 24.24
N ILE A 305 5.89 6.66 24.23
CA ILE A 305 6.77 6.52 23.07
C ILE A 305 7.49 5.17 23.19
N SER A 306 7.30 4.29 22.21
CA SER A 306 7.94 2.97 22.13
C SER A 306 8.80 2.84 20.88
N PHE A 307 9.95 2.16 20.98
CA PHE A 307 10.84 1.89 19.85
C PHE A 307 11.69 0.64 20.10
N LEU A 308 12.37 0.14 19.07
CA LEU A 308 13.30 -0.97 19.17
C LEU A 308 14.73 -0.46 19.37
N GLN A 309 15.43 -1.02 20.36
CA GLN A 309 16.84 -0.73 20.65
C GLN A 309 17.78 -1.55 19.75
N HIS A 310 19.09 -1.37 19.91
CA HIS A 310 20.13 -2.08 19.15
C HIS A 310 20.05 -3.62 19.24
N ASP A 311 19.54 -4.15 20.35
CA ASP A 311 19.33 -5.58 20.59
C ASP A 311 17.93 -6.06 20.19
N LEU A 312 17.16 -5.20 19.51
CA LEU A 312 15.77 -5.41 19.13
C LEU A 312 14.81 -5.58 20.32
N SER A 313 15.25 -5.27 21.54
CA SER A 313 14.34 -5.16 22.67
C SER A 313 13.49 -3.90 22.54
N GLU A 314 12.24 -3.99 23.00
CA GLU A 314 11.34 -2.84 23.04
C GLU A 314 11.68 -1.98 24.27
N PHE A 315 11.83 -0.68 24.03
CA PHE A 315 11.96 0.32 25.09
C PHE A 315 10.82 1.32 24.98
N SER A 316 10.31 1.75 26.13
CA SER A 316 9.21 2.69 26.22
C SER A 316 9.46 3.75 27.28
N PHE A 317 9.07 4.98 26.99
CA PHE A 317 9.10 6.10 27.93
C PHE A 317 7.94 7.07 27.67
N GLY A 318 7.63 7.93 28.62
CA GLY A 318 6.54 8.90 28.49
C GLY A 318 6.72 10.07 29.45
N TRP A 319 5.88 11.09 29.30
CA TRP A 319 5.90 12.27 30.15
C TRP A 319 5.29 11.98 31.54
N ASP A 320 6.07 12.17 32.60
CA ASP A 320 5.64 11.94 33.99
C ASP A 320 5.07 13.19 34.68
N GLY A 321 4.97 14.31 33.96
CA GLY A 321 4.58 15.61 34.48
C GLY A 321 5.74 16.60 34.64
N GLN A 322 6.98 16.11 34.65
CA GLN A 322 8.19 16.92 34.78
C GLN A 322 9.25 16.59 33.72
N ASN A 323 9.42 15.31 33.40
CA ASN A 323 10.42 14.82 32.47
C ASN A 323 9.89 13.63 31.67
N PHE A 324 10.62 13.28 30.61
CA PHE A 324 10.45 11.98 29.97
C PHE A 324 11.15 10.90 30.79
N ALA A 325 10.37 9.98 31.35
CA ALA A 325 10.86 8.90 32.20
C ALA A 325 10.44 7.53 31.66
N LYS A 326 11.24 6.51 31.99
CA LYS A 326 10.91 5.12 31.66
C LYS A 326 9.66 4.69 32.44
N HIS A 327 8.75 4.00 31.76
CA HIS A 327 7.65 3.27 32.40
C HIS A 327 8.09 1.89 32.87
#